data_AF-A0A2V8K9H8-F1
#
_entry.id   AF-A0A2V8K9H8-F1
#
_cell.length_a   1.000
_cell.length_b   1.000
_cell.length_c   1.000
_cell.angle_alpha   90.00
_cell.angle_beta   90.00
_cell.angle_gamma   90.00
#
_symmetry.space_group_name_H-M   'P 1'
#
loop_
_entity.id
_entity.type
_entity.pdbx_description
1 polymer ?
#
loop_
_entity_poly.entity_id
_entity_poly.type
_entity_poly.pdbx_seq_one_letter_code
_entity_poly.pdbx_strand_id
1 'polypeptide(L)'
;MKKLIAFSIVIIFTLCVVLRAQWAKVPPAKIPRTPEGKPNLSAPAPKLPDGKPDLSGIWEPLNNRYVQNIAADLKAEDVPYHPWAKALFDERKTGAHSKEDQPANCLPQGVPRIDAAPAPWKLVQTPGFIVVI
;
A
#
# COMPACT_ATOMS: atom_id res chain seq x y z
N MET A 1 -19.50 -36.63 34.53
CA MET A 1 -18.33 -35.75 34.78
C MET A 1 -17.11 -36.11 33.93
N LYS A 2 -16.50 -37.30 34.06
CA LYS A 2 -15.29 -37.68 33.28
C LYS A 2 -15.46 -37.59 31.75
N LYS A 3 -16.59 -38.04 31.22
CA LYS A 3 -16.91 -37.95 29.77
C LYS A 3 -17.10 -36.51 29.28
N LEU A 4 -17.65 -35.63 30.13
CA LEU A 4 -17.85 -34.22 29.81
C LEU A 4 -16.50 -33.47 29.75
N ILE A 5 -15.61 -33.77 30.70
CA ILE A 5 -14.24 -33.22 30.75
C ILE A 5 -13.44 -33.67 29.52
N ALA A 6 -13.51 -34.97 29.15
CA ALA A 6 -12.85 -35.48 27.96
C ALA A 6 -13.34 -34.81 26.67
N PHE A 7 -14.66 -34.58 26.55
CA PHE A 7 -15.23 -33.91 25.38
C PHE A 7 -14.79 -32.44 25.28
N SER A 8 -14.77 -31.72 26.40
CA SER A 8 -14.25 -30.34 26.45
C SER A 8 -12.77 -30.26 26.07
N ILE A 9 -11.94 -31.21 26.51
CA ILE A 9 -10.51 -31.25 26.14
C ILE A 9 -10.37 -31.46 24.62
N VAL A 10 -11.12 -32.39 24.03
CA VAL A 10 -11.06 -32.66 22.58
C VAL A 10 -11.46 -31.43 21.78
N ILE A 11 -12.53 -30.72 22.18
CA ILE A 11 -12.97 -29.47 21.54
C ILE A 11 -11.89 -28.39 21.61
N ILE A 12 -11.29 -28.18 22.79
CA ILE A 12 -10.21 -27.19 22.97
C ILE A 12 -9.01 -27.51 22.08
N PHE A 13 -8.60 -28.78 22.01
CA PHE A 13 -7.50 -29.19 21.14
C PHE A 13 -7.82 -29.02 19.66
N THR A 14 -9.06 -29.25 19.20
CA THR A 14 -9.45 -29.03 17.80
C THR A 14 -9.50 -27.55 17.44
N LEU A 15 -10.00 -26.68 18.33
CA LEU A 15 -9.97 -25.22 18.13
C LEU A 15 -8.54 -24.64 18.09
N CYS A 16 -7.58 -25.24 18.79
CA CYS A 16 -6.19 -24.75 18.77
C CYS A 16 -5.43 -25.03 17.46
N VAL A 17 -5.86 -26.01 16.65
CA VAL A 17 -5.17 -26.37 15.40
C VAL A 17 -5.41 -25.33 14.30
N VAL A 18 -6.61 -24.74 14.23
CA VAL A 18 -6.93 -23.67 13.26
C VAL A 18 -6.15 -22.37 13.52
N LEU A 19 -5.65 -22.16 14.74
CA LEU A 19 -4.81 -21.00 15.07
C LEU A 19 -3.40 -21.06 14.46
N ARG A 20 -2.94 -22.20 13.92
CA ARG A 20 -1.62 -22.28 13.24
C ARG A 20 -1.65 -21.91 11.76
N ALA A 21 -2.82 -21.60 11.21
CA ALA A 21 -2.99 -21.11 9.84
C ALA A 21 -3.09 -19.57 9.75
N GLN A 22 -2.98 -18.85 10.86
CA GLN A 22 -2.96 -17.39 10.82
C GLN A 22 -1.60 -16.92 10.27
N TRP A 23 -1.67 -16.26 9.12
CA TRP A 23 -0.58 -15.58 8.40
C TRP A 23 0.29 -16.46 7.51
N ALA A 24 0.17 -16.24 6.19
CA ALA A 24 1.19 -16.65 5.25
C ALA A 24 2.52 -16.02 5.69
N LYS A 25 3.54 -16.84 5.94
CA LYS A 25 4.91 -16.35 6.18
C LYS A 25 5.40 -15.69 4.90
N VAL A 26 5.27 -14.37 4.81
CA VAL A 26 5.83 -13.60 3.71
C VAL A 26 7.35 -13.73 3.80
N PRO A 27 8.03 -14.29 2.78
CA PRO A 27 9.47 -14.40 2.80
C PRO A 27 10.08 -12.99 2.96
N PRO A 28 11.09 -12.82 3.81
CA PRO A 28 11.76 -11.53 3.93
C PRO A 28 12.35 -11.13 2.58
N ALA A 29 12.23 -9.84 2.22
CA ALA A 29 12.82 -9.32 1.01
C ALA A 29 14.34 -9.59 0.97
N LYS A 30 14.88 -9.89 -0.21
CA LYS A 30 16.32 -10.15 -0.43
C LYS A 30 17.12 -8.85 -0.44
N ILE A 31 17.04 -8.09 0.65
CA ILE A 31 17.79 -6.84 0.80
C ILE A 31 19.26 -7.14 1.15
N PRO A 32 20.23 -6.50 0.47
CA PRO A 32 21.63 -6.55 0.88
C PRO A 32 21.79 -6.04 2.31
N ARG A 33 22.58 -6.76 3.12
CA ARG A 33 22.87 -6.40 4.51
C ARG A 33 24.37 -6.25 4.74
N THR A 34 24.74 -5.43 5.71
CA THR A 34 26.11 -5.29 6.20
C THR A 34 26.53 -6.54 7.00
N PRO A 35 27.83 -6.73 7.31
CA PRO A 35 28.27 -7.82 8.19
C PRO A 35 27.59 -7.82 9.56
N GLU A 36 27.16 -6.65 10.04
CA GLU A 36 26.42 -6.47 11.29
C GLU A 36 24.92 -6.78 11.15
N GLY A 37 24.45 -7.18 9.97
CA GLY A 37 23.07 -7.57 9.70
C GLY A 37 22.10 -6.41 9.44
N LYS A 38 22.58 -5.17 9.37
CA LYS A 38 21.74 -3.99 9.05
C LYS A 38 21.52 -3.87 7.54
N PRO A 39 20.39 -3.31 7.06
CA PRO A 39 20.22 -2.99 5.63
C PRO A 39 21.35 -2.10 5.11
N ASN A 40 21.96 -2.48 3.98
CA ASN A 40 23.01 -1.69 3.34
C ASN A 40 22.37 -0.72 2.33
N LEU A 41 22.19 0.53 2.72
CA LEU A 41 21.59 1.59 1.88
C LEU A 41 22.53 2.08 0.76
N SER A 42 23.81 1.68 0.76
CA SER A 42 24.79 2.02 -0.27
C SER A 42 25.02 0.88 -1.26
N ALA A 43 24.33 -0.25 -1.11
CA ALA A 43 24.39 -1.34 -2.07
C ALA A 43 23.81 -0.90 -3.43
N PRO A 44 24.31 -1.44 -4.57
CA PRO A 44 23.68 -1.22 -5.86
C PRO A 44 22.20 -1.62 -5.85
N ALA A 45 21.39 -0.90 -6.60
CA ALA A 45 19.98 -1.24 -6.77
C ALA A 45 19.84 -2.68 -7.32
N PRO A 46 18.90 -3.49 -6.78
CA PRO A 46 18.59 -4.80 -7.35
C PRO A 46 18.23 -4.69 -8.84
N LYS A 47 18.61 -5.71 -9.60
CA LYS A 47 18.35 -5.78 -11.05
C LYS A 47 17.65 -7.07 -11.41
N LEU A 48 16.76 -6.99 -12.40
CA LEU A 48 16.16 -8.13 -13.07
C LEU A 48 17.19 -8.87 -13.94
N PRO A 49 16.89 -10.10 -14.40
CA PRO A 49 17.77 -10.86 -15.30
C PRO A 49 18.11 -10.13 -16.61
N ASP A 50 17.28 -9.20 -17.06
CA ASP A 50 17.51 -8.36 -18.24
C ASP A 50 18.38 -7.12 -17.95
N GLY A 51 18.88 -6.98 -16.72
CA GLY A 51 19.75 -5.90 -16.29
C GLY A 51 19.05 -4.60 -15.91
N LYS A 52 17.71 -4.51 -16.04
CA LYS A 52 16.94 -3.34 -15.61
C LYS A 52 16.78 -3.32 -14.08
N PRO A 53 16.59 -2.14 -13.46
CA PRO A 53 16.24 -2.05 -12.05
C PRO A 53 15.00 -2.90 -11.72
N ASP A 54 15.08 -3.67 -10.63
CA ASP A 54 13.93 -4.38 -10.07
C ASP A 54 13.24 -3.47 -9.04
N LEU A 55 12.05 -3.00 -9.39
CA LEU A 55 11.22 -2.14 -8.55
C LEU A 55 10.34 -2.92 -7.57
N SER A 56 10.39 -4.26 -7.61
CA SER A 56 9.57 -5.12 -6.75
C SER A 56 9.92 -4.91 -5.27
N GLY A 57 8.91 -4.67 -4.45
CA GLY A 57 9.14 -4.38 -3.03
C GLY A 57 7.99 -3.66 -2.39
N ILE A 58 8.13 -3.39 -1.09
CA ILE A 58 7.23 -2.53 -0.33
C ILE A 58 7.75 -1.10 -0.47
N TRP A 59 6.86 -0.20 -0.86
CA TRP A 59 7.09 1.22 -1.03
C TRP A 59 6.30 1.98 0.03
N GLU A 60 6.94 2.99 0.60
CA GLU A 60 6.36 3.86 1.60
C GLU A 60 6.37 5.29 1.06
N PRO A 61 5.23 5.99 1.07
CA PRO A 61 5.19 7.38 0.63
C PRO A 61 5.99 8.25 1.60
N LEU A 62 7.06 8.87 1.11
CA LEU A 62 7.92 9.73 1.92
C LEU A 62 7.25 11.06 2.30
N ASN A 63 6.43 11.59 1.40
CA ASN A 63 5.72 12.85 1.54
C ASN A 63 4.52 12.87 0.59
N ASN A 64 3.33 13.15 1.11
CA ASN A 64 2.11 13.23 0.32
C ASN A 64 1.65 14.67 0.02
N ARG A 65 2.41 15.71 0.41
CA ARG A 65 2.07 17.15 0.23
C ARG A 65 1.57 17.44 -1.18
N TYR A 66 2.36 17.08 -2.19
CA TYR A 66 2.04 17.38 -3.59
C TYR A 66 1.09 16.37 -4.23
N VAL A 67 1.00 15.15 -3.69
CA VAL A 67 0.00 14.16 -4.11
C VAL A 67 -1.40 14.59 -3.67
N GLN A 68 -1.50 15.19 -2.49
CA GLN A 68 -2.75 15.74 -1.95
C GLN A 68 -3.09 17.11 -2.56
N ASN A 69 -2.09 17.94 -2.81
CA ASN A 69 -2.27 19.27 -3.40
C ASN A 69 -1.07 19.68 -4.24
N ILE A 70 -1.18 19.56 -5.56
CA ILE A 70 -0.13 20.00 -6.50
C ILE A 70 0.14 21.52 -6.42
N ALA A 71 -0.81 22.30 -5.90
CA ALA A 71 -0.69 23.74 -5.72
C ALA A 71 -0.29 24.12 -4.28
N ALA A 72 0.33 23.21 -3.51
CA ALA A 72 0.63 23.41 -2.09
C ALA A 72 1.51 24.63 -1.78
N ASP A 73 2.29 25.11 -2.75
CA ASP A 73 3.18 26.28 -2.60
C ASP A 73 2.60 27.56 -3.19
N LEU A 74 1.39 27.50 -3.75
CA LEU A 74 0.68 28.66 -4.28
C LEU A 74 -0.30 29.20 -3.25
N LYS A 75 -0.57 30.52 -3.30
CA LYS A 75 -1.71 31.09 -2.59
C LYS A 75 -2.99 30.65 -3.30
N ALA A 76 -4.10 30.62 -2.57
CA ALA A 76 -5.38 30.16 -3.11
C ALA A 76 -5.83 30.98 -4.34
N GLU A 77 -5.50 32.27 -4.35
CA GLU A 77 -5.83 33.21 -5.42
C GLU A 77 -4.94 33.03 -6.66
N ASP A 78 -3.76 32.45 -6.50
CA ASP A 78 -2.77 32.26 -7.57
C ASP A 78 -2.99 30.93 -8.32
N VAL A 79 -3.87 30.05 -7.83
CA VAL A 79 -4.16 28.77 -8.51
C VAL A 79 -4.98 29.03 -9.78
N PRO A 80 -4.45 28.70 -10.98
CA PRO A 80 -5.03 29.12 -12.25
C PRO A 80 -6.22 28.22 -12.66
N TYR A 81 -7.31 28.31 -11.91
CA TYR A 81 -8.53 27.59 -12.26
C TYR A 81 -9.27 28.26 -13.42
N HIS A 82 -9.78 27.45 -14.36
CA HIS A 82 -10.92 27.87 -15.16
C HIS A 82 -12.16 28.04 -14.26
N PRO A 83 -13.11 28.95 -14.57
CA PRO A 83 -14.29 29.19 -13.73
C PRO A 83 -15.10 27.92 -13.44
N TRP A 84 -15.32 27.08 -14.45
CA TRP A 84 -16.03 25.80 -14.28
C TRP A 84 -15.25 24.81 -13.39
N ALA A 85 -13.92 24.82 -13.46
CA ALA A 85 -13.07 23.92 -12.68
C ALA A 85 -13.05 24.33 -11.20
N LYS A 86 -13.06 25.64 -10.91
CA LYS A 86 -13.16 26.15 -9.53
C LYS A 86 -14.48 25.77 -8.89
N ALA A 87 -15.59 25.91 -9.62
CA ALA A 87 -16.92 25.52 -9.14
C ALA A 87 -16.95 24.02 -8.80
N LEU A 88 -16.49 23.15 -9.72
CA LEU A 88 -16.43 21.71 -9.49
C LEU A 88 -15.49 21.33 -8.33
N PHE A 89 -14.37 22.03 -8.19
CA PHE A 89 -13.45 21.82 -7.06
C PHE A 89 -14.12 22.14 -5.71
N ASP A 90 -14.86 23.25 -5.64
CA ASP A 90 -15.58 23.62 -4.41
C ASP A 90 -16.74 22.66 -4.11
N GLU A 91 -17.46 22.18 -5.13
CA GLU A 91 -18.48 21.13 -4.98
C GLU A 91 -17.86 19.83 -4.42
N ARG A 92 -16.71 19.41 -4.96
CA ARG A 92 -16.00 18.21 -4.49
C ARG A 92 -15.55 18.29 -3.03
N LYS A 93 -15.17 19.47 -2.53
CA LYS A 93 -14.82 19.66 -1.11
C LYS A 93 -15.95 19.33 -0.15
N THR A 94 -17.20 19.49 -0.57
CA THR A 94 -18.36 19.17 0.28
C THR A 94 -18.60 17.67 0.41
N GLY A 95 -17.95 16.84 -0.41
CA GLY A 95 -18.19 15.41 -0.51
C GLY A 95 -19.38 15.02 -1.41
N ALA A 96 -20.03 15.99 -2.08
CA ALA A 96 -21.15 15.72 -2.98
C ALA A 96 -20.80 14.71 -4.11
N HIS A 97 -19.54 14.68 -4.51
CA HIS A 97 -19.01 13.82 -5.57
C HIS A 97 -18.19 12.64 -5.05
N SER A 98 -18.19 12.33 -3.74
CA SER A 98 -17.36 11.24 -3.18
C SER A 98 -17.64 9.87 -3.81
N LYS A 99 -18.84 9.64 -4.38
CA LYS A 99 -19.16 8.42 -5.12
C LYS A 99 -18.41 8.26 -6.44
N GLU A 100 -17.90 9.35 -7.03
CA GLU A 100 -17.09 9.34 -8.25
C GLU A 100 -15.68 8.82 -7.99
N ASP A 101 -15.31 8.76 -6.71
CA ASP A 101 -14.00 8.34 -6.28
C ASP A 101 -13.77 6.84 -6.55
N GLN A 102 -12.62 6.47 -7.11
CA GLN A 102 -12.33 5.05 -7.42
C GLN A 102 -12.46 4.12 -6.21
N PRO A 103 -11.94 4.48 -5.02
CA PRO A 103 -12.06 3.67 -3.81
C PRO A 103 -13.51 3.52 -3.32
N ALA A 104 -14.39 4.48 -3.60
CA ALA A 104 -15.82 4.37 -3.29
C ALA A 104 -16.52 3.26 -4.09
N ASN A 105 -15.89 2.82 -5.19
CA ASN A 105 -16.37 1.76 -6.08
C ASN A 105 -15.53 0.47 -5.98
N CYS A 106 -14.74 0.31 -4.91
CA CYS A 106 -13.82 -0.83 -4.71
C CYS A 106 -12.79 -0.99 -5.85
N LEU A 107 -12.47 0.10 -6.57
CA LEU A 107 -11.45 0.10 -7.61
C LEU A 107 -10.09 0.51 -7.02
N PRO A 108 -8.97 -0.01 -7.56
CA PRO A 108 -7.62 0.40 -7.13
C PRO A 108 -7.40 1.92 -7.25
N GLN A 109 -6.66 2.50 -6.30
CA GLN A 109 -6.37 3.95 -6.30
C GLN A 109 -5.45 4.38 -7.47
N GLY A 110 -4.60 3.48 -7.96
CA GLY A 110 -3.60 3.77 -8.99
C GLY A 110 -2.49 4.74 -8.53
N VAL A 111 -1.49 4.97 -9.38
CA VAL A 111 -0.41 5.94 -9.14
C VAL A 111 -0.79 7.28 -9.80
N PRO A 112 -0.51 8.45 -9.19
CA PRO A 112 0.20 8.67 -7.92
C PRO A 112 -0.68 8.59 -6.68
N ARG A 113 -2.00 8.40 -6.82
CA ARG A 113 -2.94 8.53 -5.70
C ARG A 113 -2.67 7.55 -4.55
N ILE A 114 -2.16 6.36 -4.84
CA ILE A 114 -1.79 5.38 -3.80
C ILE A 114 -0.77 5.94 -2.80
N ASP A 115 0.06 6.91 -3.20
CA ASP A 115 1.00 7.62 -2.33
C ASP A 115 0.34 8.64 -1.41
N ALA A 116 -0.93 8.98 -1.67
CA ALA A 116 -1.73 9.82 -0.78
C ALA A 116 -2.26 9.03 0.43
N ALA A 117 -2.29 7.69 0.35
CA ALA A 117 -2.66 6.83 1.46
C ALA A 117 -1.48 6.68 2.45
N PRO A 118 -1.73 6.63 3.76
CA PRO A 118 -0.66 6.52 4.76
C PRO A 118 -0.05 5.12 4.85
N ALA A 119 -0.64 4.12 4.19
CA ALA A 119 -0.18 2.75 4.25
C ALA A 119 0.89 2.48 3.17
N PRO A 120 1.91 1.65 3.47
CA PRO A 120 2.81 1.13 2.44
C PRO A 120 2.04 0.31 1.41
N TRP A 121 2.51 0.35 0.18
CA TRP A 121 1.99 -0.42 -0.95
C TRP A 121 3.12 -1.23 -1.59
N LYS A 122 2.79 -2.21 -2.43
CA LYS A 122 3.74 -3.15 -3.00
C LYS A 122 3.74 -3.11 -4.52
N LEU A 123 4.94 -3.13 -5.08
CA LEU A 123 5.17 -3.40 -6.50
C LEU A 123 5.55 -4.86 -6.72
N VAL A 124 4.96 -5.45 -7.76
CA VAL A 124 5.36 -6.73 -8.31
C VAL A 124 5.69 -6.50 -9.78
N GLN A 125 6.96 -6.58 -10.13
CA GLN A 125 7.44 -6.44 -11.50
C GLN A 125 7.67 -7.80 -12.13
N THR A 126 7.11 -7.99 -13.32
CA THR A 126 7.35 -9.16 -14.19
C THR A 126 7.86 -8.66 -15.54
N PRO A 127 8.38 -9.54 -16.43
CA PRO A 127 8.81 -9.12 -17.76
C PRO A 127 7.70 -8.49 -18.62
N GLY A 128 6.43 -8.83 -18.38
CA GLY A 128 5.30 -8.37 -19.20
C GLY A 128 4.45 -7.27 -18.56
N PHE A 129 4.45 -7.15 -17.23
CA PHE A 129 3.60 -6.21 -16.52
C PHE A 129 4.12 -5.86 -15.12
N ILE A 130 3.62 -4.75 -14.59
CA ILE A 130 3.80 -4.34 -13.21
C ILE A 130 2.44 -4.32 -12.53
N VAL A 131 2.37 -4.87 -11.32
CA VAL A 131 1.19 -4.77 -10.45
C VAL A 131 1.52 -3.88 -9.27
N VAL A 132 0.61 -2.95 -8.97
CA VAL A 132 0.64 -2.06 -7.80
C VAL A 132 -0.51 -2.46 -6.87
N ILE A 133 -0.21 -2.82 -5.62
CA ILE A 133 -1.20 -3.33 -4.63
C ILE A 133 -1.00 -2.73 -3.25
#